data_AF-A0A8C2FJD9-F1
#
_entry.id   AF-A0A8C2FJD9-F1
#
_cell.length_a   1.000
_cell.length_b   1.000
_cell.length_c   1.000
_cell.angle_alpha   90.00
_cell.angle_beta   90.00
_cell.angle_gamma   90.00
#
_symmetry.space_group_name_H-M   'P 1'
#
loop_
_entity.id
_entity.type
_entity.pdbx_description
1 polymer ?
#
loop_
_entity_poly.entity_id
_entity_poly.type
_entity_poly.pdbx_seq_one_letter_code
_entity_poly.pdbx_strand_id
1 'polypeptide(L)' 'MASTVTLEQCGHNQGYMRLDNCSFCPESRCCLEGGPDCIQSVIDMDTVCKRVNSSGLGVSVSVSKDAGSSLK' A
#
# COMPACT_ATOMS: atom_id res chain seq x y z
N MET A 1 -7.30 3.00 18.72
CA MET A 1 -7.55 3.99 17.65
C MET A 1 -6.26 4.11 16.86
N ALA A 2 -6.26 3.86 15.54
CA ALA A 2 -5.06 4.10 14.75
C ALA A 2 -4.94 5.61 14.50
N SER A 3 -4.06 6.28 15.24
CA SER A 3 -3.80 7.72 15.13
C SER A 3 -2.76 8.06 14.05
N THR A 4 -2.36 7.06 13.26
CA THR A 4 -1.34 7.16 12.22
C THR A 4 -1.87 6.61 10.90
N VAL A 5 -1.83 7.43 9.87
CA VAL A 5 -2.14 7.04 8.49
C VAL A 5 -0.84 6.60 7.81
N THR A 6 -0.85 5.40 7.23
CA THR A 6 0.27 4.87 6.45
C THR A 6 0.06 5.17 4.97
N LEU A 7 1.06 5.79 4.34
CA LEU A 7 1.11 6.03 2.90
C LEU A 7 2.04 5.02 2.24
N GLU A 8 1.48 4.15 1.43
CA GLU A 8 2.23 3.11 0.72
C GLU A 8 2.90 3.72 -0.53
N GLN A 9 4.23 3.63 -0.62
CA GLN A 9 4.98 4.19 -1.75
C GLN A 9 5.05 3.22 -2.93
N CYS A 10 4.81 1.93 -2.70
CA CYS A 10 4.87 0.93 -3.75
C CYS A 10 3.93 -0.25 -3.52
N GLY A 11 3.27 -0.71 -4.59
CA GLY A 11 2.42 -1.89 -4.57
C GLY A 11 3.17 -3.11 -5.09
N HIS A 12 3.06 -4.24 -4.38
CA HIS A 12 3.62 -5.51 -4.84
C HIS A 12 2.62 -6.24 -5.71
N ASN A 13 3.09 -6.69 -6.88
CA ASN A 13 2.28 -7.51 -7.79
C ASN A 13 2.12 -8.94 -7.26
N GLN A 14 2.99 -9.40 -6.36
CA GLN A 14 3.00 -10.77 -5.86
C GLN A 14 2.55 -10.89 -4.40
N GLY A 15 2.20 -12.10 -3.99
CA GLY A 15 2.00 -12.48 -2.58
C GLY A 15 0.53 -12.62 -2.18
N TYR A 16 -0.35 -12.78 -3.16
CA TYR A 16 -1.74 -13.18 -2.97
C TYR A 16 -1.79 -14.64 -2.53
N MET A 17 -1.90 -14.86 -1.23
CA MET A 17 -1.92 -16.21 -0.63
C MET A 17 -3.22 -16.49 0.14
N ARG A 18 -4.14 -15.52 0.19
CA ARG A 18 -5.39 -15.59 0.94
C ARG A 18 -6.56 -15.45 -0.02
N LEU A 19 -7.62 -16.18 0.28
CA LEU A 19 -8.91 -16.04 -0.38
C LEU A 19 -9.48 -14.67 0.00
N ASP A 20 -9.97 -13.93 -1.00
CA ASP A 20 -10.74 -12.73 -0.75
C ASP A 20 -12.18 -13.09 -0.28
N ASN A 21 -13.01 -12.08 -0.02
CA ASN A 21 -14.41 -12.28 0.41
C ASN A 21 -15.25 -13.07 -0.61
N CYS A 22 -14.87 -13.08 -1.89
CA CYS A 22 -15.46 -13.89 -2.96
C CYS A 22 -14.88 -15.31 -3.03
N SER A 23 -14.03 -15.71 -2.09
CA SER A 23 -13.31 -16.99 -2.11
C SER A 23 -12.45 -17.18 -3.36
N PHE A 24 -11.86 -16.11 -3.86
CA PHE A 24 -10.96 -16.14 -5.00
C PHE A 24 -9.51 -15.83 -4.59
N CYS A 25 -8.59 -16.57 -5.18
CA CYS A 25 -7.15 -16.33 -5.08
C CYS A 25 -6.54 -16.65 -6.44
N PRO A 26 -5.78 -15.74 -7.06
CA PRO A 26 -5.15 -16.01 -8.35
C PRO A 26 -4.17 -17.18 -8.22
N GLU A 27 -4.21 -18.12 -9.17
CA GLU A 27 -3.32 -19.30 -9.18
C GLU A 27 -1.84 -18.89 -9.33
N SER A 28 -1.59 -17.85 -10.12
CA SER A 28 -0.28 -17.21 -10.29
C SER A 28 0.21 -16.48 -9.03
N ARG A 29 -0.66 -16.28 -8.02
CA ARG A 29 -0.38 -15.51 -6.79
C ARG A 29 0.08 -14.07 -7.06
N CYS A 30 -0.26 -13.56 -8.23
CA CYS A 30 0.09 -12.22 -8.70
C CYS A 30 -1.18 -11.43 -9.11
N CYS A 31 -1.16 -10.09 -9.05
CA CYS A 31 -2.26 -9.26 -9.58
C CYS A 31 -2.35 -9.37 -11.11
N LEU A 32 -1.20 -9.33 -11.78
CA LEU A 32 -1.09 -9.22 -13.23
C LEU A 32 0.04 -10.12 -13.73
N GLU A 33 -0.32 -11.14 -14.51
CA GLU A 33 0.66 -12.01 -15.17
C GLU A 33 1.48 -11.23 -16.20
N GLY A 34 2.80 -11.35 -16.13
CA GLY A 34 3.73 -10.59 -16.96
C GLY A 34 3.84 -9.10 -16.60
N GLY A 35 3.16 -8.65 -15.53
CA GLY A 35 3.30 -7.31 -14.97
C GLY A 35 4.61 -7.10 -14.20
N PRO A 36 5.01 -5.85 -13.96
CA PRO A 36 6.17 -5.55 -13.13
C PRO A 36 5.96 -6.05 -11.69
N ASP A 37 7.01 -6.53 -11.04
CA ASP A 37 6.96 -7.02 -9.65
C ASP A 37 6.47 -5.96 -8.65
N CYS A 38 6.80 -4.70 -8.94
CA CYS A 38 6.51 -3.58 -8.06
C CYS A 38 6.13 -2.35 -8.89
N ILE A 39 5.05 -1.68 -8.50
CA ILE A 39 4.67 -0.37 -9.06
C ILE A 39 4.95 0.72 -8.02
N GLN A 40 5.63 1.78 -8.44
CA GLN A 40 5.89 2.93 -7.57
C GLN A 40 4.76 3.96 -7.71
N SER A 41 4.33 4.51 -6.57
CA SER A 41 3.39 5.61 -6.57
C SER A 41 4.05 6.85 -7.18
N VAL A 42 3.33 7.51 -8.08
CA VAL A 42 3.74 8.81 -8.66
C VAL A 42 3.57 9.97 -7.67
N ILE A 43 2.89 9.72 -6.55
CA ILE A 43 2.68 10.72 -5.50
C ILE A 43 3.94 10.80 -4.65
N ASP A 44 4.46 12.01 -4.47
CA ASP A 44 5.53 12.29 -3.51
C ASP A 44 4.99 12.19 -2.08
N MET A 45 5.01 10.98 -1.54
CA MET A 45 4.52 10.66 -0.19
C MET A 45 5.32 11.37 0.91
N ASP A 46 6.58 11.76 0.65
CA ASP A 46 7.38 12.55 1.60
C ASP A 46 6.84 13.97 1.73
N THR A 47 6.53 14.60 0.59
CA THR A 47 5.89 15.91 0.55
C THR A 47 4.51 15.89 1.23
N VAL A 48 3.69 14.86 0.99
CA VAL A 48 2.39 14.70 1.66
C VAL A 48 2.56 14.51 3.17
N CYS A 49 3.46 13.62 3.58
CA CYS A 49 3.76 13.33 4.98
C CYS A 49 4.19 14.60 5.75
N LYS A 50 5.13 15.37 5.19
CA LYS A 50 5.58 16.65 5.76
C LYS A 50 4.42 17.63 5.90
N ARG A 51 3.61 17.79 4.85
CA ARG A 51 2.51 18.74 4.85
C ARG A 51 1.45 18.40 5.91
N VAL A 52 1.07 17.12 6.03
CA VAL A 52 0.07 16.70 7.00
C VAL A 52 0.60 16.79 8.43
N ASN A 53 1.82 16.31 8.68
CA ASN A 53 2.42 16.41 10.02
C ASN A 53 2.65 17.87 10.45
N SER A 54 2.92 18.79 9.53
CA SER A 54 3.06 20.23 9.83
C SER A 54 1.72 20.97 9.94
N SER A 55 0.60 20.39 9.52
CA SER A 55 -0.70 21.07 9.49
C SER A 55 -1.42 21.12 10.84
N GLY A 56 -0.93 20.42 11.86
CA GLY A 56 -1.51 20.42 13.20
C GLY A 56 -2.88 19.74 13.31
N LEU A 57 -3.27 18.94 12.31
CA LEU A 57 -4.56 18.23 12.23
C LEU A 57 -4.76 17.14 13.30
N GLY A 58 -3.78 16.91 14.17
CA GLY A 58 -3.85 15.86 15.20
C GLY A 58 -3.75 14.43 14.64
N VAL A 59 -3.36 14.29 13.37
CA VAL A 59 -3.19 13.01 12.68
C VAL A 59 -1.72 12.90 12.25
N SER A 60 -1.05 11.82 12.64
CA SER A 60 0.30 11.52 12.16
C SER A 60 0.23 10.77 10.84
N VAL A 61 1.14 11.09 9.93
CA VAL A 61 1.30 10.35 8.67
C VAL A 61 2.70 9.77 8.61
N SER A 62 2.83 8.56 8.08
CA SER A 62 4.12 7.89 7.87
C SER A 62 4.14 7.17 6.52
N VAL A 63 5.30 7.19 5.87
CA VAL A 63 5.48 6.53 4.57
C VAL A 63 5.97 5.11 4.79
N SER A 64 5.30 4.13 4.19
CA SER A 64 5.75 2.74 4.14
C SER A 64 6.22 2.41 2.72
N LYS A 65 7.29 1.62 2.64
CA LYS A 65 7.84 1.05 1.41
C LYS A 65 7.39 -0.39 1.17
N ASP A 66 6.47 -0.88 1.97
CA ASP A 66 5.91 -2.22 1.80
C ASP A 66 4.41 -2.11 2.01
N ALA A 67 3.64 -2.31 0.92
CA ALA A 67 2.20 -2.19 0.98
C ALA A 67 1.48 -3.38 1.62
N GLY A 68 2.24 -4.38 2.08
CA GLY A 68 1.71 -5.73 2.22
C GLY A 68 1.22 -6.30 0.87
N SER A 69 1.10 -7.62 0.82
CA SER A 69 0.70 -8.35 -0.39
C SER A 69 -0.74 -8.87 -0.34
N SER A 70 -1.54 -8.41 0.62
CA SER A 70 -2.89 -8.92 0.86
C SER A 70 -3.91 -7.80 0.74
N LEU A 71 -4.86 -7.95 -0.18
CA LEU A 71 -6.11 -7.19 -0.15
C LEU A 71 -6.85 -7.59 1.14
N LYS A 72 -7.09 -6.62 2.01
CA LYS A 72 -7.81 -6.82 3.27
C LYS A 72 -9.31 -6.62 3.07
#